data_AF-A0A6V7I899-F1
#
_entry.id   AF-A0A6V7I899-F1
#
_cell.length_a   1.000
_cell.length_b   1.000
_cell.length_c   1.000
_cell.angle_alpha   90.00
_cell.angle_beta   90.00
_cell.angle_gamma   90.00
#
_symmetry.space_group_name_H-M   'P 1'
#
loop_
_entity.id
_entity.type
_entity.pdbx_description
1 polymer ?
#
loop_
_entity_poly.entity_id
_entity_poly.type
_entity_poly.pdbx_seq_one_letter_code
_entity_poly.pdbx_strand_id
1 'polypeptide(L)'
;LLMLTTNMIRKDLNSQNQYDAGLALSGLSCFISPDLARDLVNDIMTLLTSTKPYLRKKAVLMMYKVFLRFPEALRPAFPRLKEKLEDPDSGVQSAAVNVVCELARKNPKNYLSLAPIFFKLMTTSTNNWMLIKIIKL
;
A
#
# COMPACT_ATOMS: atom_id res chain seq x y z
N LEU A 1 -20.18 10.99 -16.69
CA LEU A 1 -19.69 9.58 -16.76
C LEU A 1 -18.60 9.31 -15.72
N LEU A 2 -17.49 10.06 -15.71
CA LEU A 2 -16.40 9.89 -14.72
C LEU A 2 -16.84 9.93 -13.25
N MET A 3 -17.74 10.85 -12.86
CA MET A 3 -18.25 10.88 -11.47
C MET A 3 -19.05 9.63 -11.09
N LEU A 4 -19.87 9.09 -11.99
CA LEU A 4 -20.68 7.90 -11.71
C LEU A 4 -19.79 6.67 -11.55
N THR A 5 -18.79 6.52 -12.42
CA THR A 5 -17.80 5.42 -12.33
C THR A 5 -17.01 5.50 -11.02
N THR A 6 -16.55 6.70 -10.63
CA THR A 6 -15.81 6.92 -9.37
C THR A 6 -16.68 6.60 -8.15
N ASN A 7 -17.97 6.99 -8.19
CA ASN A 7 -18.92 6.69 -7.12
C ASN A 7 -19.22 5.19 -6.98
N MET A 8 -19.33 4.46 -8.10
CA MET A 8 -19.49 2.99 -8.07
C MET A 8 -18.26 2.31 -7.49
N ILE A 9 -17.05 2.72 -7.93
CA ILE A 9 -15.80 2.18 -7.37
C ILE A 9 -15.74 2.46 -5.86
N ARG A 10 -16.07 3.67 -5.42
CA ARG A 10 -16.09 4.01 -3.98
C ARG A 10 -17.07 3.13 -3.21
N LYS A 11 -18.25 2.86 -3.77
CA LYS A 11 -19.23 1.95 -3.16
C LYS A 11 -18.64 0.54 -2.99
N ASP A 12 -17.99 0.01 -4.03
CA ASP A 12 -17.41 -1.33 -3.99
C ASP A 12 -16.24 -1.42 -3.01
N LEU A 13 -15.40 -0.38 -2.92
CA LEU A 13 -14.31 -0.27 -1.94
C LEU A 13 -14.81 -0.28 -0.50
N ASN A 14 -16.01 0.26 -0.25
CA ASN A 14 -16.66 0.31 1.05
C ASN A 14 -17.63 -0.85 1.29
N SER A 15 -17.59 -1.91 0.46
CA SER A 15 -18.43 -3.10 0.65
C SER A 15 -18.17 -3.75 2.01
N GLN A 16 -19.24 -4.20 2.68
CA GLN A 16 -19.13 -4.97 3.92
C GLN A 16 -18.39 -6.30 3.70
N ASN A 17 -18.53 -6.87 2.51
CA ASN A 17 -17.79 -8.05 2.09
C ASN A 17 -16.36 -7.66 1.68
N GLN A 18 -15.39 -8.22 2.38
CA GLN A 18 -13.98 -7.93 2.14
C GLN A 18 -13.47 -8.43 0.79
N TYR A 19 -14.11 -9.46 0.22
CA TYR A 19 -13.71 -9.99 -1.07
C TYR A 19 -14.13 -9.07 -2.20
N ASP A 20 -15.30 -8.45 -2.10
CA ASP A 20 -15.77 -7.46 -3.08
C ASP A 20 -14.87 -6.23 -3.05
N ALA A 21 -14.59 -5.69 -1.86
CA ALA A 21 -13.66 -4.56 -1.71
C ALA A 21 -12.23 -4.91 -2.17
N GLY A 22 -11.74 -6.13 -1.88
CA GLY A 22 -10.44 -6.59 -2.34
C GLY A 22 -10.35 -6.81 -3.85
N LEU A 23 -11.44 -7.27 -4.48
CA LEU A 23 -11.56 -7.39 -5.92
C LEU A 23 -11.60 -6.01 -6.56
N ALA A 24 -12.36 -5.06 -6.01
CA ALA A 24 -12.39 -3.67 -6.45
C ALA A 24 -11.01 -3.02 -6.42
N LEU A 25 -10.26 -3.17 -5.31
CA LEU A 25 -8.85 -2.72 -5.22
C LEU A 25 -7.96 -3.36 -6.30
N SER A 26 -8.13 -4.67 -6.53
CA SER A 26 -7.31 -5.39 -7.51
C SER A 26 -7.64 -4.94 -8.94
N GLY A 27 -8.92 -4.78 -9.27
CA GLY A 27 -9.37 -4.27 -10.56
C GLY A 27 -8.90 -2.83 -10.80
N LEU A 28 -9.10 -1.95 -9.82
CA LEU A 28 -8.67 -0.55 -9.88
C LEU A 28 -7.16 -0.42 -10.19
N SER A 29 -6.33 -1.34 -9.68
CA SER A 29 -4.89 -1.35 -9.93
C SER A 29 -4.49 -1.45 -11.41
N CYS A 30 -5.37 -2.01 -12.26
CA CYS A 30 -5.12 -2.21 -13.68
C CYS A 30 -5.36 -0.95 -14.52
N PHE A 31 -6.28 -0.07 -14.11
CA PHE A 31 -6.73 1.07 -14.91
C PHE A 31 -6.72 2.41 -14.17
N ILE A 32 -6.05 2.49 -13.01
CA ILE A 32 -5.96 3.72 -12.25
C ILE A 32 -5.30 4.86 -13.06
N SER A 33 -6.03 5.97 -13.18
CA SER A 33 -5.58 7.23 -13.76
C SER A 33 -5.18 8.23 -12.65
N PRO A 34 -4.48 9.33 -12.98
CA PRO A 34 -4.17 10.39 -12.01
C PRO A 34 -5.41 10.98 -11.33
N ASP A 35 -6.51 11.16 -12.06
CA ASP A 35 -7.75 11.71 -11.49
C ASP A 35 -8.41 10.71 -10.53
N LEU A 36 -8.51 9.43 -10.92
CA LEU A 36 -9.02 8.38 -10.02
C LEU A 36 -8.14 8.23 -8.78
N ALA A 37 -6.82 8.34 -8.94
CA ALA A 37 -5.88 8.30 -7.82
C ALA A 37 -6.14 9.46 -6.85
N ARG A 38 -6.31 10.68 -7.36
CA ARG A 38 -6.62 11.86 -6.55
C ARG A 38 -7.95 11.73 -5.81
N ASP A 39 -8.98 11.22 -6.49
CA ASP A 39 -10.34 11.15 -5.96
C ASP A 39 -10.57 10.01 -4.97
N LEU A 40 -9.79 8.92 -5.07
CA LEU A 40 -9.96 7.71 -4.26
C LEU A 40 -8.85 7.48 -3.23
N VAL A 41 -7.79 8.29 -3.20
CA VAL A 41 -6.67 8.09 -2.27
C VAL A 41 -7.12 8.03 -0.81
N ASN A 42 -8.09 8.85 -0.43
CA ASN A 42 -8.61 8.88 0.94
C ASN A 42 -9.35 7.58 1.27
N ASP A 43 -10.19 7.07 0.37
CA ASP A 43 -10.88 5.78 0.51
C ASP A 43 -9.89 4.60 0.57
N ILE A 44 -8.79 4.67 -0.18
CA ILE A 44 -7.75 3.62 -0.12
C ILE A 44 -6.96 3.71 1.19
N MET A 45 -6.70 4.93 1.68
CA MET A 45 -6.02 5.15 2.96
C MET A 45 -6.83 4.65 4.16
N THR A 46 -8.16 4.75 4.15
CA THR A 46 -8.99 4.19 5.22
C THR A 46 -8.93 2.65 5.24
N LEU A 47 -8.75 2.01 4.08
CA LEU A 47 -8.57 0.55 4.01
C LEU A 47 -7.22 0.07 4.58
N LEU A 48 -6.21 0.94 4.68
CA LEU A 48 -4.94 0.62 5.38
C LEU A 48 -5.15 0.41 6.89
N THR A 49 -6.21 1.00 7.46
CA THR A 49 -6.56 0.87 8.88
C THR A 49 -7.66 -0.16 9.13
N SER A 50 -8.04 -0.95 8.12
CA SER A 50 -9.07 -1.98 8.27
C SER A 50 -8.66 -3.03 9.31
N THR A 51 -9.64 -3.53 10.09
CA THR A 51 -9.44 -4.66 11.00
C THR A 51 -9.05 -5.94 10.23
N LYS A 52 -9.41 -6.03 8.95
CA LYS A 52 -9.19 -7.20 8.10
C LYS A 52 -7.80 -7.15 7.43
N PRO A 53 -6.87 -8.07 7.75
CA PRO A 53 -5.51 -8.06 7.18
C PRO A 53 -5.49 -8.18 5.65
N TYR A 54 -6.44 -8.94 5.08
CA TYR A 54 -6.60 -9.08 3.64
C TYR A 54 -6.78 -7.71 2.94
N LEU A 55 -7.64 -6.85 3.49
CA LEU A 55 -7.88 -5.51 2.94
C LEU A 55 -6.66 -4.61 3.14
N ARG A 56 -6.04 -4.62 4.33
CA ARG A 56 -4.81 -3.84 4.58
C ARG A 56 -3.72 -4.18 3.57
N LYS A 57 -3.48 -5.47 3.33
CA LYS A 57 -2.48 -5.94 2.36
C LYS A 57 -2.77 -5.44 0.95
N LYS A 58 -4.03 -5.56 0.49
CA LYS A 58 -4.45 -5.09 -0.83
C LYS A 58 -4.35 -3.57 -0.95
N ALA A 59 -4.74 -2.83 0.09
CA ALA A 59 -4.63 -1.38 0.14
C ALA A 59 -3.18 -0.91 0.06
N VAL A 60 -2.25 -1.55 0.79
CA VAL A 60 -0.81 -1.25 0.71
C VAL A 60 -0.29 -1.39 -0.72
N LEU A 61 -0.61 -2.49 -1.41
CA LEU A 61 -0.20 -2.69 -2.80
C LEU A 61 -0.86 -1.68 -3.75
N MET A 62 -2.10 -1.30 -3.50
CA MET A 62 -2.81 -0.30 -4.28
C MET A 62 -2.20 1.10 -4.12
N MET A 63 -1.76 1.46 -2.91
CA MET A 63 -1.07 2.74 -2.65
C MET A 63 0.18 2.92 -3.50
N TYR A 64 0.93 1.84 -3.79
CA TYR A 64 2.05 1.92 -4.72
C TYR A 64 1.62 2.43 -6.10
N LYS A 65 0.53 1.87 -6.65
CA LYS A 65 -0.01 2.30 -7.95
C LYS A 65 -0.53 3.74 -7.90
N VAL A 66 -1.13 4.15 -6.79
CA VAL A 66 -1.53 5.55 -6.54
C VAL A 66 -0.31 6.46 -6.61
N PHE A 67 0.78 6.15 -5.91
CA PHE A 67 1.99 7.00 -5.92
C PHE A 67 2.65 7.12 -7.29
N LEU A 68 2.51 6.11 -8.15
CA LEU A 68 2.99 6.18 -9.54
C LEU A 68 2.15 7.12 -10.42
N ARG A 69 0.88 7.36 -10.07
CA ARG A 69 -0.04 8.22 -10.83
C ARG A 69 -0.24 9.60 -10.20
N PHE A 70 -0.18 9.70 -8.89
CA PHE A 70 -0.38 10.89 -8.07
C PHE A 70 0.67 10.92 -6.94
N PRO A 71 1.91 11.36 -7.23
CA PRO A 71 3.01 11.33 -6.28
C PRO A 71 2.81 12.22 -5.04
N GLU A 72 1.99 13.29 -5.12
CA GLU A 72 1.73 14.16 -3.97
C GLU A 72 1.06 13.41 -2.80
N ALA A 73 0.36 12.30 -3.07
CA ALA A 73 -0.22 11.43 -2.06
C ALA A 73 0.81 10.73 -1.16
N LEU A 74 2.07 10.64 -1.59
CA LEU A 74 3.10 9.91 -0.82
C LEU A 74 3.35 10.56 0.53
N ARG A 75 3.53 11.88 0.59
CA ARG A 75 3.84 12.60 1.84
C ARG A 75 2.81 12.36 2.94
N PRO A 76 1.49 12.54 2.72
CA PRO A 76 0.48 12.28 3.75
C PRO A 76 0.30 10.79 4.05
N ALA A 77 0.54 9.89 3.10
CA ALA A 77 0.39 8.45 3.30
C ALA A 77 1.61 7.78 3.97
N PHE A 78 2.78 8.42 3.93
CA PHE A 78 4.04 7.83 4.38
C PHE A 78 4.04 7.40 5.86
N PRO A 79 3.49 8.18 6.82
CA PRO A 79 3.41 7.73 8.22
C PRO A 79 2.62 6.42 8.37
N ARG A 80 1.47 6.33 7.71
CA ARG A 80 0.63 5.10 7.70
C ARG A 80 1.36 3.93 7.05
N LEU A 81 2.09 4.17 5.94
CA LEU A 81 2.87 3.13 5.29
C LEU A 81 3.99 2.61 6.20
N LYS A 82 4.65 3.50 6.95
CA LYS A 82 5.67 3.15 7.93
C LYS A 82 5.11 2.27 9.05
N GLU A 83 3.93 2.58 9.58
CA GLU A 83 3.26 1.74 10.57
C GLU A 83 2.98 0.32 10.03
N LYS A 84 2.71 0.18 8.72
CA LYS A 84 2.47 -1.15 8.12
C LYS A 84 3.73 -2.01 8.03
N LEU A 85 4.94 -1.46 8.18
CA LEU A 85 6.17 -2.24 8.29
C LEU A 85 6.26 -3.05 9.58
N GLU A 86 5.48 -2.68 10.60
CA GLU A 86 5.38 -3.39 11.88
C GLU A 86 3.96 -3.97 12.08
N ASP A 87 3.22 -4.22 10.98
CA ASP A 87 1.88 -4.83 11.07
C ASP A 87 1.98 -6.27 11.63
N PRO A 88 1.05 -6.69 12.51
CA PRO A 88 1.06 -8.04 13.08
C PRO A 88 0.83 -9.14 12.04
N ASP A 89 0.18 -8.83 10.92
CA ASP A 89 0.03 -9.77 9.81
C ASP A 89 1.27 -9.75 8.91
N SER A 90 1.93 -10.91 8.81
CA SER A 90 3.16 -11.05 8.01
C SER A 90 2.95 -10.77 6.52
N GLY A 91 1.75 -10.98 5.99
CA GLY A 91 1.38 -10.68 4.61
C GLY A 91 1.26 -9.17 4.36
N VAL A 92 0.68 -8.43 5.30
CA VAL A 92 0.62 -6.95 5.27
C VAL A 92 2.03 -6.37 5.39
N GLN A 93 2.82 -6.85 6.35
CA GLN A 93 4.21 -6.44 6.55
C GLN A 93 5.05 -6.66 5.29
N SER A 94 4.95 -7.85 4.68
CA SER A 94 5.67 -8.19 3.45
C SER A 94 5.28 -7.27 2.28
N ALA A 95 4.00 -6.93 2.17
CA ALA A 95 3.52 -5.99 1.16
C ALA A 95 4.07 -4.57 1.41
N ALA A 96 4.11 -4.13 2.67
CA ALA A 96 4.65 -2.81 3.03
C ALA A 96 6.14 -2.72 2.70
N VAL A 97 6.93 -3.72 3.10
CA VAL A 97 8.36 -3.80 2.76
C VAL A 97 8.55 -3.77 1.25
N ASN A 98 7.79 -4.56 0.50
CA ASN A 98 7.85 -4.54 -0.96
C ASN A 98 7.62 -3.14 -1.53
N VAL A 99 6.53 -2.47 -1.13
CA VAL A 99 6.21 -1.13 -1.66
C VAL A 99 7.27 -0.12 -1.29
N VAL A 100 7.76 -0.13 -0.05
CA VAL A 100 8.81 0.79 0.39
C VAL A 100 10.12 0.55 -0.36
N CYS A 101 10.52 -0.72 -0.56
CA CYS A 101 11.67 -1.08 -1.38
C CYS A 101 11.54 -0.55 -2.82
N GLU A 102 10.40 -0.77 -3.47
CA GLU A 102 10.18 -0.27 -4.84
C GLU A 102 10.25 1.26 -4.92
N LEU A 103 9.74 1.97 -3.91
CA LEU A 103 9.83 3.43 -3.86
C LEU A 103 11.25 3.92 -3.54
N ALA A 104 11.97 3.24 -2.66
CA ALA A 104 13.35 3.57 -2.29
C ALA A 104 14.30 3.43 -3.47
N ARG A 105 14.11 2.42 -4.35
CA ARG A 105 14.88 2.30 -5.60
C ARG A 105 14.72 3.51 -6.52
N LYS A 106 13.57 4.21 -6.47
CA LYS A 106 13.34 5.42 -7.25
C LYS A 106 13.92 6.67 -6.61
N ASN A 107 13.84 6.80 -5.27
CA ASN A 107 14.27 7.99 -4.53
C ASN A 107 14.93 7.62 -3.18
N PRO A 108 16.18 7.13 -3.18
CA PRO A 108 16.79 6.51 -1.99
C PRO A 108 16.92 7.46 -0.79
N LYS A 109 17.16 8.75 -1.03
CA LYS A 109 17.39 9.76 0.02
C LYS A 109 16.24 9.88 1.03
N ASN A 110 15.00 9.69 0.58
CA ASN A 110 13.81 9.85 1.42
C ASN A 110 13.57 8.66 2.36
N TYR A 111 14.24 7.53 2.14
CA TYR A 111 13.99 6.27 2.85
C TYR A 111 15.15 5.87 3.78
N LEU A 112 16.20 6.69 3.87
CA LEU A 112 17.35 6.46 4.77
C LEU A 112 16.92 6.34 6.24
N SER A 113 15.90 7.10 6.66
CA SER A 113 15.35 7.04 8.02
C SER A 113 14.66 5.71 8.35
N LEU A 114 14.36 4.87 7.35
CA LEU A 114 13.80 3.53 7.53
C LEU A 114 14.87 2.44 7.64
N ALA A 115 16.15 2.76 7.42
CA ALA A 115 17.24 1.78 7.50
C ALA A 115 17.28 1.00 8.83
N PRO A 116 17.07 1.62 10.02
CA PRO A 116 17.03 0.87 11.28
C PRO A 116 15.86 -0.13 11.35
N ILE A 117 14.71 0.22 10.76
CA ILE A 117 13.53 -0.65 10.71
C ILE A 117 13.80 -1.83 9.79
N PHE A 118 14.40 -1.59 8.63
CA PHE A 118 14.81 -2.68 7.74
C PHE A 118 15.84 -3.61 8.39
N PHE A 119 16.80 -3.06 9.12
CA PHE A 119 17.78 -3.85 9.86
C PHE A 119 17.12 -4.73 10.93
N LYS A 120 16.24 -4.15 11.75
CA LYS A 120 15.43 -4.90 12.73
C LYS A 120 14.67 -6.04 12.03
N LEU A 121 13.93 -5.73 10.96
CA LEU A 121 13.19 -6.73 10.18
C LEU A 121 14.09 -7.85 9.62
N MET A 122 15.31 -7.54 9.18
CA MET A 122 16.27 -8.56 8.75
C MET A 122 16.72 -9.48 9.88
N THR A 123 16.87 -8.95 11.10
CA THR A 123 17.31 -9.74 12.26
C THR A 123 16.19 -10.51 12.96
N THR A 124 14.93 -10.05 12.86
CA THR A 124 13.80 -10.60 13.61
C THR A 124 12.85 -11.45 12.76
N SER A 125 12.83 -11.26 11.44
CA SER A 125 11.91 -11.98 10.56
C SER A 125 12.45 -13.35 10.14
N THR A 126 11.63 -14.39 10.28
CA THR A 126 11.89 -15.73 9.71
C THR A 126 11.40 -15.87 8.26
N ASN A 127 10.87 -14.79 7.67
CA ASN A 127 10.35 -14.80 6.31
C ASN A 127 11.49 -14.64 5.29
N ASN A 128 12.01 -15.77 4.83
CA ASN A 128 13.11 -15.84 3.85
C ASN A 128 12.89 -14.96 2.61
N TRP A 129 11.65 -14.84 2.12
CA TRP A 129 11.35 -13.99 0.96
C TRP A 129 11.55 -12.50 1.26
N MET A 130 11.15 -12.08 2.47
CA MET A 130 11.33 -10.70 2.92
C MET A 130 12.80 -10.37 3.15
N LEU A 131 13.57 -11.30 3.73
CA LEU A 131 15.03 -11.15 3.92
C LEU A 131 15.76 -10.97 2.58
N ILE A 132 15.52 -11.86 1.62
CA ILE A 132 16.11 -11.77 0.27
C ILE A 132 15.79 -10.42 -0.38
N LYS A 133 14.57 -9.91 -0.18
CA LYS A 133 14.13 -8.66 -0.79
C LYS A 133 14.79 -7.43 -0.19
N ILE A 134 14.99 -7.41 1.13
CA ILE A 134 15.65 -6.30 1.82
C ILE A 134 17.16 -6.30 1.49
N ILE A 135 17.82 -7.45 1.42
CA ILE A 135 19.25 -7.55 1.07
C ILE A 135 19.52 -7.06 -0.36
N LYS A 136 18.55 -7.22 -1.28
CA LYS A 136 18.64 -6.76 -2.68
C LYS A 136 18.28 -5.29 -2.89
N LEU A 137 17.95 -4.55 -1.82
CA LEU A 137 17.69 -3.12 -1.88
C LEU A 137 19.00 -2.34 -1.78
#